data_AF-A0A0Q9KJW7-F1
#
_entry.id   AF-A0A0Q9KJW7-F1
#
_cell.length_a   1.000
_cell.length_b   1.000
_cell.length_c   1.000
_cell.angle_alpha   90.00
_cell.angle_beta   90.00
_cell.angle_gamma   90.00
#
_symmetry.space_group_name_H-M   'P 1'
#
loop_
_entity.id
_entity.type
_entity.pdbx_description
1 polymer ?
#
loop_
_entity_poly.entity_id
_entity_poly.type
_entity_poly.pdbx_seq_one_letter_code
_entity_poly.pdbx_strand_id
1 'polypeptide(L)'
;MMKKSVTVSLLLAMFLLLSSSVYATSDSRVKQADTLKQLGLFTGTGQGYQLEAAFTRAQGTAMLLRLAGEEADASKAKLKPAFKDVKSSYWAASSIAFAVKKGYVKGVSSTAFAPERMMTGKEFLTLVNRLLGYPDAVPANAAELSQMNGLLQADAVARLTAARPFLRGDMVEIAYAALLAKPAGSKSTLLQKLVEEKGTITVAAADASGLYTPSAKSKDTADVYIPEPGTDPMDAIEEAIRQKLDGNE
;
A
#
# COMPACT_ATOMS: atom_id res chain seq x y z
N MET A 1 67.06 20.97 -9.30
CA MET A 1 66.76 19.69 -8.61
C MET A 1 65.28 19.67 -8.24
N MET A 2 64.51 18.77 -8.84
CA MET A 2 63.03 18.73 -8.80
C MET A 2 62.48 18.04 -7.54
N LYS A 3 61.31 18.54 -7.10
CA LYS A 3 60.50 18.14 -5.94
C LYS A 3 59.98 16.70 -6.04
N LYS A 4 60.02 15.93 -4.93
CA LYS A 4 59.31 14.64 -4.76
C LYS A 4 58.21 14.85 -3.71
N SER A 5 56.95 14.97 -4.13
CA SER A 5 55.94 13.90 -4.22
C SER A 5 54.94 13.98 -3.06
N VAL A 6 53.99 14.92 -3.19
CA VAL A 6 52.72 14.94 -2.43
C VAL A 6 51.68 14.29 -3.33
N THR A 7 51.43 12.99 -3.22
CA THR A 7 50.34 12.31 -3.94
C THR A 7 50.08 10.91 -3.36
N VAL A 8 49.47 10.83 -2.17
CA VAL A 8 48.82 9.58 -1.70
C VAL A 8 47.44 9.84 -1.04
N SER A 9 47.10 11.06 -0.63
CA SER A 9 45.90 11.30 0.18
C SER A 9 44.55 11.49 -0.57
N LEU A 10 44.49 11.35 -1.90
CA LEU A 10 43.25 11.63 -2.64
C LEU A 10 42.35 10.39 -2.91
N LEU A 11 42.91 9.17 -2.83
CA LEU A 11 42.14 7.94 -3.10
C LEU A 11 41.34 7.42 -1.91
N LEU A 12 41.67 7.82 -0.67
CA LEU A 12 40.94 7.38 0.54
C LEU A 12 39.71 8.25 0.84
N ALA A 13 39.70 9.53 0.40
CA ALA A 13 38.57 10.43 0.60
C ALA A 13 37.41 10.17 -0.38
N MET A 14 37.68 9.59 -1.55
CA MET A 14 36.65 9.31 -2.56
C MET A 14 35.83 8.03 -2.28
N PHE A 15 36.31 7.14 -1.41
CA PHE A 15 35.59 5.93 -1.00
C PHE A 15 34.57 6.20 0.13
N LEU A 16 34.80 7.23 0.96
CA LEU A 16 33.89 7.61 2.04
C LEU A 16 32.65 8.40 1.57
N LEU A 17 32.71 9.06 0.42
CA LEU A 17 31.61 9.90 -0.08
C LEU A 17 30.52 9.12 -0.86
N LEU A 18 30.81 7.90 -1.33
CA LEU A 18 29.82 7.03 -1.99
C LEU A 18 28.96 6.23 -1.00
N SER A 19 29.32 6.26 0.29
CA SER A 19 28.65 5.45 1.31
C SER A 19 27.43 6.15 1.92
N SER A 20 27.37 7.48 1.91
CA SER A 20 26.33 8.25 2.60
C SER A 20 24.92 8.03 2.03
N SER A 21 24.79 7.86 0.71
CA SER A 21 23.49 7.59 0.07
C SER A 21 22.94 6.21 0.42
N VAL A 22 23.80 5.18 0.51
CA VAL A 22 23.41 3.82 0.90
C VAL A 22 22.98 3.77 2.37
N TYR A 23 23.71 4.46 3.26
CA TYR A 23 23.34 4.55 4.67
C TYR A 23 22.01 5.29 4.88
N ALA A 24 21.77 6.40 4.17
CA ALA A 24 20.51 7.15 4.29
C ALA A 24 19.28 6.35 3.84
N THR A 25 19.39 5.56 2.77
CA THR A 25 18.30 4.67 2.33
C THR A 25 18.05 3.55 3.34
N SER A 26 19.11 2.99 3.95
CA SER A 26 18.95 1.93 4.97
C SER A 26 18.21 2.43 6.21
N ASP A 27 18.54 3.62 6.71
CA ASP A 27 17.87 4.24 7.87
C ASP A 27 16.39 4.54 7.58
N SER A 28 16.10 5.04 6.38
CA SER A 28 14.72 5.25 5.92
C SER A 28 13.91 3.95 5.88
N ARG A 29 14.48 2.86 5.35
CA ARG A 29 13.80 1.56 5.27
C ARG A 29 13.57 0.92 6.64
N VAL A 30 14.46 1.15 7.60
CA VAL A 30 14.24 0.73 9.00
C VAL A 30 13.06 1.48 9.60
N LYS A 31 13.00 2.81 9.45
CA LYS A 31 11.86 3.62 9.92
C LYS A 31 10.53 3.17 9.29
N GLN A 32 10.52 2.93 7.97
CA GLN A 32 9.35 2.40 7.28
C GLN A 32 8.93 1.02 7.82
N ALA A 33 9.90 0.14 8.08
CA ALA A 33 9.63 -1.17 8.67
C ALA A 33 9.06 -1.06 10.09
N ASP A 34 9.57 -0.14 10.90
CA ASP A 34 9.04 0.15 12.24
C ASP A 34 7.61 0.66 12.17
N THR A 35 7.30 1.59 11.25
CA THR A 35 5.93 2.06 11.02
C THR A 35 5.00 0.92 10.63
N LEU A 36 5.39 0.08 9.66
CA LEU A 36 4.60 -1.07 9.25
C LEU A 36 4.40 -2.08 10.39
N LYS A 37 5.41 -2.25 11.26
CA LYS A 37 5.29 -3.09 12.45
C LYS A 37 4.32 -2.53 13.47
N GLN A 38 4.40 -1.24 13.73
CA GLN A 38 3.48 -0.54 14.63
C GLN A 38 2.03 -0.64 14.16
N LEU A 39 1.80 -0.61 12.84
CA LEU A 39 0.49 -0.83 12.23
C LEU A 39 0.05 -2.31 12.20
N GLY A 40 0.88 -3.24 12.67
CA GLY A 40 0.61 -4.68 12.64
C GLY A 40 0.76 -5.35 11.26
N LEU A 41 1.32 -4.63 10.28
CA LEU A 41 1.44 -5.08 8.89
C LEU A 41 2.76 -5.80 8.60
N PHE A 42 3.77 -5.67 9.47
CA PHE A 42 5.08 -6.27 9.28
C PHE A 42 5.76 -6.68 10.60
N THR A 43 6.05 -7.97 10.80
CA THR A 43 6.48 -8.47 12.13
C THR A 43 7.97 -8.77 12.25
N GLY A 44 8.70 -8.85 11.14
CA GLY A 44 10.11 -9.28 11.13
C GLY A 44 10.25 -10.80 11.35
N THR A 45 11.37 -11.22 11.95
CA THR A 45 11.77 -12.64 12.05
C THR A 45 12.24 -13.07 13.43
N GLY A 46 12.09 -12.21 14.44
CA GLY A 46 12.71 -12.39 15.76
C GLY A 46 14.21 -12.02 15.82
N GLN A 47 14.91 -12.02 14.69
CA GLN A 47 16.30 -11.55 14.54
C GLN A 47 16.37 -10.19 13.81
N GLY A 48 15.34 -9.36 14.00
CA GLY A 48 15.12 -8.13 13.23
C GLY A 48 14.35 -8.36 11.92
N TYR A 49 14.40 -7.38 11.03
CA TYR A 49 13.59 -7.35 9.80
C TYR A 49 14.19 -8.11 8.62
N GLN A 50 15.52 -8.33 8.63
CA GLN A 50 16.28 -8.91 7.53
C GLN A 50 16.07 -8.15 6.21
N LEU A 51 16.19 -6.82 6.22
CA LEU A 51 15.86 -5.97 5.06
C LEU A 51 16.72 -6.29 3.82
N GLU A 52 17.92 -6.84 4.01
CA GLU A 52 18.84 -7.19 2.92
C GLU A 52 18.63 -8.63 2.40
N ALA A 53 17.64 -9.37 2.91
CA ALA A 53 17.33 -10.71 2.42
C ALA A 53 16.32 -10.66 1.25
N ALA A 54 16.55 -11.49 0.24
CA ALA A 54 15.54 -11.78 -0.79
C ALA A 54 14.39 -12.61 -0.21
N PHE A 55 13.25 -12.61 -0.88
CA PHE A 55 12.04 -13.31 -0.40
C PHE A 55 11.26 -13.93 -1.55
N THR A 56 10.43 -14.93 -1.22
CA THR A 56 9.71 -15.74 -2.19
C THR A 56 8.37 -15.15 -2.59
N ARG A 57 7.79 -15.66 -3.68
CA ARG A 57 6.44 -15.29 -4.13
C ARG A 57 5.36 -15.57 -3.08
N ALA A 58 5.48 -16.68 -2.36
CA ALA A 58 4.58 -17.00 -1.25
C ALA A 58 4.66 -15.95 -0.13
N GLN A 59 5.88 -15.55 0.25
CA GLN A 59 6.09 -14.50 1.26
C GLN A 59 5.54 -13.15 0.80
N GLY A 60 5.70 -12.79 -0.48
CA GLY A 60 5.11 -11.58 -1.05
C GLY A 60 3.58 -11.58 -1.06
N THR A 61 2.96 -12.73 -1.29
CA THR A 61 1.49 -12.86 -1.22
C THR A 61 0.98 -12.72 0.20
N ALA A 62 1.67 -13.31 1.18
CA ALA A 62 1.33 -13.12 2.59
C ALA A 62 1.43 -11.64 3.00
N MET A 63 2.50 -10.95 2.57
CA MET A 63 2.64 -9.52 2.80
C MET A 63 1.52 -8.70 2.14
N LEU A 64 1.15 -9.00 0.90
CA LEU A 64 0.07 -8.32 0.19
C LEU A 64 -1.27 -8.46 0.93
N LEU A 65 -1.56 -9.64 1.48
CA LEU A 65 -2.79 -9.87 2.24
C LEU A 65 -2.80 -9.14 3.58
N ARG A 66 -1.63 -8.97 4.24
CA ARG A 66 -1.52 -8.07 5.40
C ARG A 66 -1.86 -6.64 4.99
N LEU A 67 -1.26 -6.17 3.90
CA LEU A 67 -1.49 -4.82 3.36
C LEU A 67 -2.95 -4.60 2.93
N ALA A 68 -3.65 -5.67 2.54
CA ALA A 68 -5.08 -5.64 2.24
C ALA A 68 -5.98 -5.69 3.49
N GLY A 69 -5.42 -5.97 4.68
CA GLY A 69 -6.18 -6.25 5.91
C GLY A 69 -6.93 -7.58 5.88
N GLU A 70 -6.50 -8.55 5.06
CA GLU A 70 -7.24 -9.80 4.78
C GLU A 70 -6.45 -11.07 5.17
N GLU A 71 -5.32 -10.94 5.88
CA GLU A 71 -4.51 -12.11 6.28
C GLU A 71 -5.28 -13.10 7.16
N ALA A 72 -6.04 -12.59 8.14
CA ALA A 72 -6.83 -13.43 9.05
C ALA A 72 -7.94 -14.19 8.30
N ASP A 73 -8.60 -13.52 7.35
CA ASP A 73 -9.63 -14.12 6.51
C ASP A 73 -9.05 -15.18 5.59
N ALA A 74 -7.92 -14.88 4.97
CA ALA A 74 -7.21 -15.81 4.10
C ALA A 74 -6.74 -17.06 4.85
N SER A 75 -6.30 -16.92 6.10
CA SER A 75 -5.86 -18.05 6.95
C SER A 75 -7.01 -18.97 7.34
N LYS A 76 -8.21 -18.41 7.52
CA LYS A 76 -9.45 -19.17 7.84
C LYS A 76 -10.13 -19.72 6.60
N ALA A 77 -9.77 -19.23 5.42
CA ALA A 77 -10.38 -19.63 4.16
C ALA A 77 -10.08 -21.10 3.86
N LYS A 78 -11.11 -21.95 3.88
CA LYS A 78 -11.03 -23.38 3.54
C LYS A 78 -11.04 -23.58 2.02
N LEU A 79 -10.10 -22.95 1.31
CA LEU A 79 -10.00 -23.01 -0.15
C LEU A 79 -9.09 -24.16 -0.59
N LYS A 80 -9.43 -24.79 -1.71
CA LYS A 80 -8.54 -25.76 -2.36
C LYS A 80 -7.37 -25.02 -3.01
N PRO A 81 -6.16 -25.62 -3.06
CA PRO A 81 -5.04 -25.04 -3.79
C PRO A 81 -5.40 -24.76 -5.25
N ALA A 82 -5.04 -23.57 -5.73
CA ALA A 82 -5.34 -23.13 -7.10
C ALA A 82 -4.34 -23.66 -8.15
N PHE A 83 -3.18 -24.18 -7.72
CA PHE A 83 -2.07 -24.56 -8.60
C PHE A 83 -1.49 -25.92 -8.21
N LYS A 84 -0.94 -26.65 -9.19
CA LYS A 84 -0.43 -28.02 -9.00
C LYS A 84 0.83 -28.06 -8.13
N ASP A 85 1.63 -27.00 -8.17
CA ASP A 85 2.87 -26.85 -7.40
C ASP A 85 2.66 -26.31 -5.99
N VAL A 86 1.40 -26.10 -5.57
CA VAL A 86 1.03 -25.70 -4.22
C VAL A 86 0.26 -26.83 -3.54
N LYS A 87 0.94 -27.60 -2.69
CA LYS A 87 0.30 -28.65 -1.90
C LYS A 87 -0.65 -28.04 -0.86
N SER A 88 -1.72 -28.75 -0.50
CA SER A 88 -2.66 -28.30 0.56
C SER A 88 -2.00 -28.12 1.93
N SER A 89 -0.93 -28.88 2.20
CA SER A 89 -0.13 -28.77 3.43
C SER A 89 0.89 -27.63 3.40
N TYR A 90 1.02 -26.92 2.28
CA TYR A 90 1.94 -25.79 2.18
C TYR A 90 1.43 -24.62 3.03
N TRP A 91 2.31 -23.99 3.80
CA TRP A 91 1.94 -22.97 4.79
C TRP A 91 1.14 -21.80 4.20
N ALA A 92 1.41 -21.43 2.94
CA ALA A 92 0.71 -20.33 2.24
C ALA A 92 -0.41 -20.82 1.32
N ALA A 93 -0.81 -22.10 1.35
CA ALA A 93 -1.79 -22.65 0.41
C ALA A 93 -3.11 -21.87 0.43
N SER A 94 -3.67 -21.64 1.61
CA SER A 94 -4.91 -20.86 1.78
C SER A 94 -4.73 -19.40 1.38
N SER A 95 -3.60 -18.77 1.76
CA SER A 95 -3.27 -17.40 1.39
C SER A 95 -3.18 -17.21 -0.12
N ILE A 96 -2.49 -18.10 -0.82
CA ILE A 96 -2.36 -18.07 -2.28
C ILE A 96 -3.74 -18.25 -2.93
N ALA A 97 -4.51 -19.27 -2.52
CA ALA A 97 -5.83 -19.52 -3.08
C ALA A 97 -6.79 -18.34 -2.86
N PHE A 98 -6.74 -17.73 -1.68
CA PHE A 98 -7.55 -16.57 -1.34
C PHE A 98 -7.16 -15.35 -2.20
N ALA A 99 -5.86 -15.04 -2.30
CA ALA A 99 -5.38 -13.93 -3.10
C ALA A 99 -5.68 -14.09 -4.60
N VAL A 100 -5.69 -15.34 -5.11
CA VAL A 100 -6.14 -15.64 -6.48
C VAL A 100 -7.63 -15.33 -6.63
N LYS A 101 -8.47 -15.80 -5.70
CA LYS A 101 -9.91 -15.55 -5.72
C LYS A 101 -10.25 -14.06 -5.69
N LYS A 102 -9.46 -13.27 -4.94
CA LYS A 102 -9.58 -11.81 -4.88
C LYS A 102 -9.05 -11.09 -6.14
N GLY A 103 -8.39 -11.79 -7.05
CA GLY A 103 -7.76 -11.21 -8.25
C GLY A 103 -6.45 -10.48 -7.97
N TYR A 104 -5.92 -10.53 -6.75
CA TYR A 104 -4.69 -9.83 -6.38
C TYR A 104 -3.46 -10.50 -6.98
N VAL A 105 -3.41 -11.83 -7.01
CA VAL A 105 -2.29 -12.60 -7.55
C VAL A 105 -2.72 -13.46 -8.73
N LYS A 106 -1.79 -13.72 -9.64
CA LYS A 106 -1.94 -14.68 -10.75
C LYS A 106 -0.76 -15.65 -10.72
N GLY A 107 -0.98 -16.86 -11.25
CA GLY A 107 0.09 -17.84 -11.44
C GLY A 107 1.13 -17.37 -12.45
N VAL A 108 2.30 -18.02 -12.44
CA VAL A 108 3.30 -17.84 -13.52
C VAL A 108 2.88 -18.58 -14.79
N SER A 109 1.95 -19.53 -14.65
CA SER A 109 1.21 -20.16 -15.74
C SER A 109 -0.21 -20.48 -15.27
N SER A 110 -1.01 -21.12 -16.14
CA SER A 110 -2.34 -21.63 -15.77
C SER A 110 -2.31 -22.73 -14.71
N THR A 111 -1.15 -23.37 -14.47
CA THR A 111 -1.04 -24.54 -13.58
C THR A 111 -0.02 -24.38 -12.46
N ALA A 112 0.83 -23.35 -12.51
CA ALA A 112 1.91 -23.14 -11.56
C ALA A 112 1.90 -21.74 -10.95
N PHE A 113 2.21 -21.67 -9.66
CA PHE A 113 2.39 -20.42 -8.92
C PHE A 113 3.86 -20.04 -8.72
N ALA A 114 4.74 -21.04 -8.67
CA ALA A 114 6.15 -20.96 -8.27
C ALA A 114 6.34 -20.34 -6.87
N PRO A 115 5.80 -20.94 -5.79
CA PRO A 115 5.76 -20.32 -4.46
C PRO A 115 7.15 -20.00 -3.88
N GLU A 116 8.15 -20.83 -4.17
CA GLU A 116 9.53 -20.69 -3.68
C GLU A 116 10.44 -19.84 -4.57
N ARG A 117 9.95 -19.43 -5.75
CA ARG A 117 10.73 -18.55 -6.63
C ARG A 117 10.87 -17.18 -5.97
N MET A 118 12.07 -16.60 -6.06
CA MET A 118 12.32 -15.25 -5.59
C MET A 118 11.41 -14.24 -6.31
N MET A 119 10.83 -13.34 -5.52
CA MET A 119 9.99 -12.25 -6.01
C MET A 119 10.86 -11.23 -6.76
N THR A 120 10.33 -10.63 -7.83
CA THR A 120 10.96 -9.47 -8.48
C THR A 120 10.21 -8.19 -8.14
N GLY A 121 10.86 -7.03 -8.23
CA GLY A 121 10.21 -5.75 -7.93
C GLY A 121 9.02 -5.47 -8.85
N LYS A 122 9.13 -5.77 -10.15
CA LYS A 122 8.02 -5.64 -11.10
C LYS A 122 6.83 -6.54 -10.74
N GLU A 123 7.09 -7.75 -10.26
CA GLU A 123 6.02 -8.65 -9.80
C GLU A 123 5.37 -8.12 -8.54
N PHE A 124 6.13 -7.66 -7.55
CA PHE A 124 5.53 -7.13 -6.33
C PHE A 124 4.73 -5.85 -6.59
N LEU A 125 5.23 -4.93 -7.42
CA LEU A 125 4.47 -3.78 -7.88
C LEU A 125 3.20 -4.19 -8.62
N THR A 126 3.23 -5.25 -9.43
CA THR A 126 2.03 -5.78 -10.07
C THR A 126 0.96 -6.15 -9.04
N LEU A 127 1.37 -6.85 -7.98
CA LEU A 127 0.46 -7.27 -6.91
C LEU A 127 -0.14 -6.08 -6.16
N VAL A 128 0.69 -5.10 -5.81
CA VAL A 128 0.27 -3.89 -5.10
C VAL A 128 -0.65 -3.03 -5.96
N ASN A 129 -0.37 -2.85 -7.26
CA ASN A 129 -1.26 -2.13 -8.16
C ASN A 129 -2.64 -2.81 -8.28
N ARG A 130 -2.71 -4.14 -8.34
CA ARG A 130 -3.99 -4.86 -8.33
C ARG A 130 -4.77 -4.65 -7.03
N LEU A 131 -4.08 -4.67 -5.89
CA LEU A 131 -4.69 -4.33 -4.60
C LEU A 131 -5.25 -2.89 -4.60
N LEU A 132 -4.52 -1.95 -5.20
CA LEU A 132 -4.94 -0.56 -5.36
C LEU A 132 -6.00 -0.34 -6.46
N GLY A 133 -6.59 -1.39 -7.01
CA GLY A 133 -7.71 -1.27 -7.96
C GLY A 133 -7.31 -1.19 -9.43
N TYR A 134 -6.08 -1.57 -9.78
CA TYR A 134 -5.62 -1.67 -11.17
C TYR A 134 -5.48 -3.16 -11.59
N PRO A 135 -6.59 -3.85 -11.93
CA PRO A 135 -6.62 -5.30 -12.14
C PRO A 135 -5.76 -5.78 -13.32
N ASP A 136 -5.59 -4.91 -14.33
CA ASP A 136 -4.83 -5.19 -15.55
C ASP A 136 -3.31 -4.97 -15.41
N ALA A 137 -2.84 -4.61 -14.21
CA ALA A 137 -1.42 -4.54 -13.94
C ALA A 137 -0.75 -5.89 -14.24
N VAL A 138 0.39 -5.82 -14.93
CA VAL A 138 1.25 -6.95 -15.29
C VAL A 138 2.72 -6.52 -15.15
N PRO A 139 3.68 -7.45 -15.07
CA PRO A 139 5.09 -7.07 -14.90
C PRO A 139 5.63 -6.12 -15.98
N ALA A 140 5.07 -6.16 -17.19
CA ALA A 140 5.47 -5.28 -18.29
C ALA A 140 5.12 -3.80 -18.05
N ASN A 141 3.98 -3.50 -17.40
CA ASN A 141 3.50 -2.12 -17.21
C ASN A 141 3.54 -1.64 -15.75
N ALA A 142 3.81 -2.52 -14.78
CA ALA A 142 3.71 -2.19 -13.36
C ALA A 142 4.61 -1.02 -12.93
N ALA A 143 5.78 -0.86 -13.55
CA ALA A 143 6.69 0.24 -13.27
C ALA A 143 6.09 1.60 -13.66
N GLU A 144 5.68 1.72 -14.93
CA GLU A 144 5.07 2.93 -15.48
C GLU A 144 3.76 3.28 -14.76
N LEU A 145 2.91 2.27 -14.54
CA LEU A 145 1.65 2.45 -13.82
C LEU A 145 1.87 2.98 -12.39
N SER A 146 2.88 2.48 -11.68
CA SER A 146 3.21 2.93 -10.31
C SER A 146 3.68 4.39 -10.28
N GLN A 147 4.26 4.88 -11.37
CA GLN A 147 4.60 6.29 -11.49
C GLN A 147 3.36 7.12 -11.82
N MET A 148 2.55 6.67 -12.78
CA MET A 148 1.35 7.38 -13.25
C MET A 148 0.29 7.56 -12.16
N ASN A 149 0.11 6.56 -11.29
CA ASN A 149 -0.85 6.63 -10.19
C ASN A 149 -0.27 7.26 -8.91
N GLY A 150 0.98 7.72 -8.94
CA GLY A 150 1.65 8.36 -7.81
C GLY A 150 2.05 7.40 -6.68
N LEU A 151 2.02 6.09 -6.91
CA LEU A 151 2.51 5.11 -5.93
C LEU A 151 4.02 5.28 -5.67
N LEU A 152 4.82 5.54 -6.71
CA LEU A 152 6.27 5.73 -6.60
C LEU A 152 6.78 6.88 -7.47
N GLN A 153 7.83 7.53 -7.00
CA GLN A 153 8.62 8.48 -7.80
C GLN A 153 9.51 7.75 -8.82
N ALA A 154 9.92 8.44 -9.88
CA ALA A 154 10.66 7.85 -11.00
C ALA A 154 11.99 7.20 -10.55
N ASP A 155 12.72 7.80 -9.62
CA ASP A 155 13.97 7.24 -9.09
C ASP A 155 13.73 5.93 -8.32
N ALA A 156 12.65 5.87 -7.53
CA ALA A 156 12.26 4.69 -6.79
C ALA A 156 11.86 3.57 -7.74
N VAL A 157 11.06 3.87 -8.78
CA VAL A 157 10.71 2.89 -9.82
C VAL A 157 11.96 2.31 -10.48
N ALA A 158 12.92 3.15 -10.88
CA ALA A 158 14.16 2.71 -11.50
C ALA A 158 14.97 1.79 -10.56
N ARG A 159 15.14 2.19 -9.29
CA ARG A 159 15.88 1.42 -8.28
C ARG A 159 15.22 0.10 -7.91
N LEU A 160 13.90 0.08 -7.76
CA LEU A 160 13.13 -1.08 -7.28
C LEU A 160 12.85 -2.10 -8.37
N THR A 161 12.94 -1.71 -9.66
CA THR A 161 12.68 -2.59 -10.80
C THR A 161 13.93 -2.98 -11.60
N ALA A 162 15.11 -2.55 -11.16
CA ALA A 162 16.40 -2.90 -11.74
C ALA A 162 16.66 -4.41 -11.74
N ALA A 163 17.54 -4.87 -12.64
CA ALA A 163 17.96 -6.27 -12.76
C ALA A 163 18.91 -6.70 -11.63
N ARG A 164 18.40 -6.70 -10.40
CA ARG A 164 19.09 -7.10 -9.16
C ARG A 164 18.15 -7.94 -8.28
N PRO A 165 18.67 -8.65 -7.27
CA PRO A 165 17.83 -9.24 -6.25
C PRO A 165 16.91 -8.18 -5.62
N PHE A 166 15.62 -8.51 -5.53
CA PHE A 166 14.62 -7.70 -4.87
C PHE A 166 14.54 -8.12 -3.40
N LEU A 167 14.76 -7.17 -2.51
CA LEU A 167 15.02 -7.42 -1.09
C LEU A 167 13.78 -7.07 -0.25
N ARG A 168 13.75 -7.56 0.99
CA ARG A 168 12.68 -7.26 1.95
C ARG A 168 12.58 -5.75 2.24
N GLY A 169 13.69 -5.02 2.21
CA GLY A 169 13.70 -3.57 2.32
C GLY A 169 13.01 -2.87 1.15
N ASP A 170 13.20 -3.37 -0.08
CA ASP A 170 12.51 -2.83 -1.26
C ASP A 170 11.00 -3.08 -1.20
N MET A 171 10.61 -4.24 -0.69
CA MET A 171 9.20 -4.57 -0.43
C MET A 171 8.60 -3.64 0.64
N VAL A 172 9.33 -3.36 1.71
CA VAL A 172 8.90 -2.44 2.77
C VAL A 172 8.67 -1.04 2.21
N GLU A 173 9.57 -0.54 1.36
CA GLU A 173 9.44 0.76 0.70
C GLU A 173 8.14 0.83 -0.12
N ILE A 174 7.85 -0.20 -0.91
CA ILE A 174 6.61 -0.28 -1.71
C ILE A 174 5.37 -0.40 -0.83
N ALA A 175 5.41 -1.23 0.21
CA ALA A 175 4.28 -1.43 1.12
C ALA A 175 3.94 -0.15 1.89
N TYR A 176 4.96 0.58 2.35
CA TYR A 176 4.81 1.87 2.98
C TYR A 176 4.18 2.89 2.01
N ALA A 177 4.69 2.99 0.79
CA ALA A 177 4.14 3.89 -0.22
C ALA A 177 2.67 3.57 -0.55
N ALA A 178 2.32 2.29 -0.60
CA ALA A 178 0.94 1.85 -0.85
C ALA A 178 -0.05 2.30 0.23
N LEU A 179 0.37 2.42 1.50
CA LEU A 179 -0.49 2.94 2.58
C LEU A 179 -0.90 4.40 2.34
N LEU A 180 -0.04 5.19 1.70
CA LEU A 180 -0.25 6.60 1.38
C LEU A 180 -0.98 6.79 0.04
N ALA A 181 -0.93 5.79 -0.84
CA ALA A 181 -1.60 5.82 -2.13
C ALA A 181 -3.13 5.76 -1.98
N LYS A 182 -3.83 6.43 -2.88
CA LYS A 182 -5.29 6.33 -3.02
C LYS A 182 -5.61 5.24 -4.04
N PRO A 183 -6.34 4.18 -3.65
CA PRO A 183 -6.81 3.19 -4.62
C PRO A 183 -7.64 3.83 -5.73
N ALA A 184 -7.67 3.21 -6.91
CA ALA A 184 -8.40 3.68 -8.07
C ALA A 184 -9.86 4.00 -7.72
N GLY A 185 -10.28 5.22 -8.08
CA GLY A 185 -11.63 5.73 -7.79
C GLY A 185 -11.88 6.13 -6.33
N SER A 186 -10.89 6.01 -5.43
CA SER A 186 -11.04 6.40 -4.03
C SER A 186 -10.54 7.82 -3.75
N LYS A 187 -11.23 8.51 -2.84
CA LYS A 187 -10.77 9.77 -2.26
C LYS A 187 -9.83 9.56 -1.06
N SER A 188 -9.87 8.37 -0.47
CA SER A 188 -9.14 8.00 0.74
C SER A 188 -7.92 7.13 0.41
N THR A 189 -6.89 7.23 1.23
CA THR A 189 -5.69 6.39 1.15
C THR A 189 -6.00 4.96 1.58
N LEU A 190 -5.11 4.02 1.23
CA LEU A 190 -5.23 2.65 1.71
C LEU A 190 -5.22 2.57 3.24
N LEU A 191 -4.37 3.35 3.93
CA LEU A 191 -4.36 3.39 5.40
C LEU A 191 -5.70 3.84 5.97
N GLN A 192 -6.30 4.90 5.41
CA GLN A 192 -7.64 5.36 5.84
C GLN A 192 -8.67 4.24 5.69
N LYS A 193 -8.67 3.49 4.58
CA LYS A 193 -9.58 2.35 4.39
C LYS A 193 -9.34 1.23 5.40
N LEU A 194 -8.09 0.91 5.71
CA LEU A 194 -7.74 -0.14 6.68
C LEU A 194 -8.22 0.19 8.10
N VAL A 195 -8.27 1.49 8.44
CA VAL A 195 -8.73 2.01 9.73
C VAL A 195 -10.25 2.17 9.76
N GLU A 196 -10.81 2.88 8.79
CA GLU A 196 -12.17 3.41 8.83
C GLU A 196 -13.20 2.46 8.22
N GLU A 197 -12.83 1.72 7.17
CA GLU A 197 -13.75 0.80 6.48
C GLU A 197 -13.59 -0.64 6.97
N LYS A 198 -12.34 -1.08 7.15
CA LYS A 198 -12.05 -2.47 7.53
C LYS A 198 -11.89 -2.69 9.03
N GLY A 199 -11.52 -1.67 9.80
CA GLY A 199 -11.23 -1.81 11.23
C GLY A 199 -10.05 -2.74 11.54
N THR A 200 -9.21 -3.05 10.56
CA THR A 200 -8.06 -3.96 10.69
C THR A 200 -6.86 -3.30 11.36
N ILE A 201 -6.83 -1.97 11.35
CA ILE A 201 -5.85 -1.14 12.06
C ILE A 201 -6.62 -0.23 13.00
N THR A 202 -6.23 -0.22 14.28
CA THR A 202 -6.87 0.67 15.26
C THR A 202 -6.50 2.12 15.00
N VAL A 203 -7.41 3.05 15.28
CA VAL A 203 -7.15 4.50 15.20
C VAL A 203 -5.89 4.90 15.98
N ALA A 204 -5.72 4.40 17.21
CA ALA A 204 -4.54 4.72 18.03
C ALA A 204 -3.20 4.30 17.38
N ALA A 205 -3.13 3.11 16.79
CA ALA A 205 -1.95 2.66 16.06
C ALA A 205 -1.70 3.51 14.81
N ALA A 206 -2.78 3.91 14.12
CA ALA A 206 -2.73 4.76 12.94
C ALA A 206 -2.27 6.19 13.27
N ASP A 207 -2.80 6.81 14.31
CA ASP A 207 -2.39 8.14 14.79
C ASP A 207 -0.91 8.13 15.18
N ALA A 208 -0.50 7.13 15.97
CA ALA A 208 0.88 7.01 16.42
C ALA A 208 1.86 6.75 15.25
N SER A 209 1.38 6.34 14.07
CA SER A 209 2.24 6.16 12.89
C SER A 209 2.66 7.48 12.25
N GLY A 210 1.94 8.58 12.53
CA GLY A 210 2.13 9.88 11.88
C GLY A 210 1.69 9.93 10.41
N LEU A 211 1.15 8.85 9.86
CA LEU A 211 0.67 8.76 8.46
C LEU A 211 -0.83 8.96 8.32
N TYR A 212 -1.57 8.79 9.42
CA TYR A 212 -3.03 8.81 9.39
C TYR A 212 -3.56 10.21 9.60
N THR A 213 -4.35 10.65 8.64
CA THR A 213 -5.24 11.79 8.77
C THR A 213 -6.65 11.24 8.54
N PRO A 214 -7.61 11.39 9.46
CA PRO A 214 -8.96 10.91 9.26
C PRO A 214 -9.57 11.44 7.95
N SER A 215 -10.30 10.61 7.22
CA SER A 215 -11.06 11.09 6.07
C SER A 215 -12.04 12.15 6.57
N ALA A 216 -12.15 13.27 5.85
CA ALA A 216 -13.22 14.21 6.11
C ALA A 216 -14.55 13.45 6.00
N LYS A 217 -15.31 13.35 7.09
CA LYS A 217 -16.67 12.82 7.03
C LYS A 217 -17.38 13.64 5.96
N SER A 218 -17.88 12.99 4.91
CA SER A 218 -18.75 13.67 3.96
C SER A 218 -19.87 14.31 4.79
N LYS A 219 -20.07 15.62 4.64
CA LYS A 219 -21.26 16.33 5.16
C LYS A 219 -22.57 15.86 4.49
N ASP A 220 -22.58 14.69 3.87
CA ASP A 220 -23.79 14.11 3.32
C ASP A 220 -24.54 13.41 4.46
N THR A 221 -25.63 14.06 4.88
CA THR A 221 -26.77 13.58 5.71
C THR A 221 -26.89 13.97 7.19
N ALA A 222 -26.03 14.83 7.77
CA ALA A 222 -26.18 15.22 9.18
C ALA A 222 -26.73 16.63 9.45
N ASP A 223 -26.89 17.47 8.42
CA ASP A 223 -27.55 18.78 8.54
C ASP A 223 -28.68 18.89 7.50
N VAL A 224 -29.64 17.95 7.50
CA VAL A 224 -30.96 18.29 6.96
C VAL A 224 -31.53 19.31 7.93
N TYR A 225 -31.54 20.57 7.53
CA TYR A 225 -32.31 21.59 8.24
C TYR A 225 -33.77 21.13 8.24
N ILE A 226 -34.22 20.57 9.36
CA ILE A 226 -35.63 20.36 9.63
C ILE A 226 -36.07 21.65 10.32
N PRO A 227 -36.78 22.56 9.64
CA PRO A 227 -37.31 23.76 10.29
C PRO A 227 -38.18 23.34 11.48
N GLU A 228 -38.14 24.10 12.57
CA GLU A 228 -39.15 23.95 13.61
C GLU A 228 -40.55 24.14 12.99
N PRO A 229 -41.58 23.40 13.44
CA PRO A 229 -42.93 23.51 12.87
C PRO A 229 -43.40 24.98 12.80
N GLY A 230 -43.70 25.46 11.59
CA GLY A 230 -44.10 26.86 11.33
C GLY A 230 -42.96 27.86 11.12
N THR A 231 -41.71 27.39 11.02
CA THR A 231 -40.53 28.21 10.67
C THR A 231 -39.94 27.85 9.31
N ASP A 232 -40.64 27.02 8.53
CA ASP A 232 -40.24 26.74 7.17
C ASP A 232 -40.36 28.03 6.35
N PRO A 233 -39.27 28.51 5.71
CA PRO A 233 -39.34 29.65 4.81
C PRO A 233 -40.41 29.49 3.71
N MET A 234 -40.75 28.25 3.36
CA MET A 234 -41.83 27.94 2.43
C MET A 234 -43.22 28.32 2.98
N ASP A 235 -43.47 28.16 4.28
CA ASP A 235 -44.76 28.54 4.89
C ASP A 235 -45.03 30.04 4.72
N ALA A 236 -44.00 30.88 4.88
CA ALA A 236 -44.11 32.33 4.67
C ALA A 236 -44.36 32.70 3.20
N ILE A 237 -43.80 31.92 2.26
CA ILE A 237 -44.02 32.11 0.82
C ILE A 237 -45.44 31.68 0.45
N GLU A 238 -45.93 30.56 0.96
CA GLU A 238 -47.29 30.09 0.73
C GLU A 238 -48.34 31.05 1.30
N GLU A 239 -48.10 31.61 2.49
CA GLU A 239 -48.97 32.64 3.08
C GLU A 239 -48.97 33.93 2.25
N ALA A 240 -47.80 34.38 1.78
CA ALA A 240 -47.70 35.55 0.91
C ALA A 240 -48.40 35.31 -0.45
N ILE A 241 -48.42 34.07 -0.95
CA ILE A 241 -49.17 33.70 -2.15
C ILE A 241 -50.68 33.73 -1.87
N ARG A 242 -51.15 33.16 -0.76
CA ARG A 242 -52.57 33.19 -0.35
C ARG A 242 -53.10 34.61 -0.25
N GLN A 243 -52.40 35.49 0.46
CA GLN A 243 -52.81 36.89 0.63
C GLN A 243 -52.87 37.67 -0.70
N LYS A 244 -52.01 37.34 -1.67
CA LYS A 244 -52.05 37.94 -3.00
C LYS A 244 -53.20 37.42 -3.86
N LEU A 245 -53.63 36.17 -3.65
CA LEU A 245 -54.75 35.58 -4.37
C LEU A 245 -56.10 36.05 -3.80
N ASP A 246 -56.19 36.21 -2.47
CA ASP A 246 -57.40 36.66 -1.78
C ASP A 246 -57.61 38.19 -1.85
N GLY A 247 -56.55 38.96 -2.11
CA GLY A 247 -56.60 40.42 -2.26
C GLY A 247 -57.02 40.94 -3.64
N ASN A 248 -57.57 40.06 -4.50
CA ASN A 248 -57.91 40.36 -5.90
C ASN A 248 -59.43 40.26 -6.20
N GLU A 249 -60.27 40.33 -5.16
CA GLU A 249 -61.72 40.58 -5.26
C GLU A 249 -62.08 42.06 -5.03
#